data_AF-A0A9E0J3R7-F1
#
_entry.id   AF-A0A9E0J3R7-F1
#
_cell.length_a   1.000
_cell.length_b   1.000
_cell.length_c   1.000
_cell.angle_alpha   90.00
_cell.angle_beta   90.00
_cell.angle_gamma   90.00
#
_symmetry.space_group_name_H-M   'P 1'
#
loop_
_entity.id
_entity.type
_entity.pdbx_description
1 polymer ?
#
loop_
_entity_poly.entity_id
_entity_poly.type
_entity_poly.pdbx_seq_one_letter_code
_entity_poly.pdbx_strand_id
1 'polypeptide(L)' 'MVRRSTGKKVALGFAIASLLGMLASIAAFFYFRDTKGMMDVLTASALATIFFFASVALVLYHISKPPLHELLPWDAPEP' A
#
# COMPACT_ATOMS: atom_id res chain seq x y z
N MET A 1 -22.12 -2.64 -11.06
CA MET A 1 -20.78 -2.64 -10.44
C MET A 1 -20.64 -3.91 -9.60
N VAL A 2 -19.68 -4.78 -9.92
CA VAL A 2 -19.42 -5.99 -9.13
C VAL A 2 -18.89 -5.57 -7.75
N ARG A 3 -19.44 -6.15 -6.69
CA ARG A 3 -19.07 -5.81 -5.30
C ARG A 3 -17.66 -6.34 -5.00
N ARG A 4 -16.87 -5.62 -4.21
CA ARG A 4 -15.54 -6.11 -3.78
C ARG A 4 -15.69 -7.45 -3.05
N SER A 5 -14.93 -8.47 -3.49
CA SER A 5 -14.79 -9.73 -2.75
C SER A 5 -14.10 -9.51 -1.40
N THR A 6 -14.19 -10.49 -0.50
CA THR A 6 -13.56 -10.40 0.83
C THR A 6 -12.06 -10.13 0.74
N GLY A 7 -11.33 -10.84 -0.12
CA GLY A 7 -9.90 -10.60 -0.34
C GLY A 7 -9.60 -9.18 -0.84
N LYS A 8 -10.43 -8.62 -1.73
CA LYS A 8 -10.29 -7.24 -2.20
C LYS A 8 -10.56 -6.19 -1.11
N LYS A 9 -11.48 -6.47 -0.18
CA LYS A 9 -11.71 -5.61 1.00
C LYS A 9 -10.52 -5.63 1.95
N VAL A 10 -9.95 -6.82 2.19
CA VAL A 10 -8.74 -6.97 3.00
C VAL A 10 -7.55 -6.22 2.38
N ALA A 11 -7.34 -6.38 1.06
CA ALA A 11 -6.31 -5.64 0.34
C ALA A 11 -6.47 -4.12 0.48
N LEU A 12 -7.71 -3.61 0.40
CA LEU A 12 -7.99 -2.18 0.64
C LEU A 12 -7.63 -1.76 2.08
N GLY A 13 -7.96 -2.59 3.07
CA GLY A 13 -7.60 -2.34 4.47
C GLY A 13 -6.08 -2.20 4.67
N PHE A 14 -5.30 -3.13 4.11
CA PHE A 14 -3.84 -3.05 4.15
C PHE A 14 -3.26 -1.89 3.33
N ALA A 15 -3.90 -1.50 2.23
CA ALA A 15 -3.53 -0.29 1.49
C ALA A 15 -3.67 0.97 2.37
N ILE A 16 -4.75 1.07 3.15
CA ILE A 16 -4.96 2.18 4.09
C ILE A 16 -3.95 2.12 5.24
N ALA A 17 -3.71 0.93 5.81
CA ALA A 17 -2.74 0.77 6.89
C ALA A 17 -1.31 1.13 6.45
N SER A 18 -0.92 0.78 5.23
CA SER A 18 0.38 1.16 4.66
C SER A 18 0.48 2.68 4.41
N LEU A 19 -0.60 3.36 4.03
CA LEU A 19 -0.61 4.84 4.00
C LEU A 19 -0.37 5.46 5.38
N LEU A 20 -0.95 4.89 6.44
CA LEU A 20 -0.66 5.35 7.80
C LEU A 20 0.80 5.11 8.19
N GLY A 21 1.38 3.96 7.80
CA GLY A 21 2.81 3.68 7.97
C GLY A 21 3.72 4.64 7.19
N MET A 22 3.30 5.05 6.00
CA MET A 22 3.98 6.08 5.21
C MET A 22 3.98 7.42 5.96
N LEU A 23 2.83 7.86 6.48
CA LEU A 23 2.73 9.11 7.25
C LEU A 23 3.61 9.08 8.51
N ALA A 24 3.62 7.96 9.24
CA ALA A 24 4.51 7.79 10.39
C ALA A 24 6.00 7.85 9.99
N SER A 25 6.35 7.25 8.85
CA SER A 25 7.73 7.30 8.32
C SER A 25 8.13 8.71 7.87
N ILE A 26 7.20 9.50 7.32
CA ILE A 26 7.41 10.92 6.99
C ILE A 26 7.73 11.72 8.25
N ALA A 27 6.95 11.53 9.33
CA ALA A 27 7.20 12.19 10.60
C ALA A 27 8.58 11.82 11.18
N ALA A 28 8.94 10.53 11.14
CA ALA A 28 10.26 10.06 11.56
C ALA A 28 11.40 10.65 10.70
N PHE A 29 11.20 10.77 9.39
CA PHE A 29 12.18 11.38 8.48
C PHE A 29 12.45 12.85 8.84
N PHE A 30 11.40 13.65 9.06
CA PHE A 30 11.59 15.06 9.46
C PHE A 30 12.30 15.17 10.81
N TYR A 31 11.92 14.32 11.78
CA TYR A 31 12.60 14.27 13.08
C TYR A 31 14.08 13.94 12.95
N PHE A 32 14.46 12.92 12.16
CA PHE A 32 15.87 12.55 11.96
C PHE A 32 16.64 13.57 11.11
N ARG A 33 16.00 14.16 10.11
CA ARG A 33 16.59 15.23 9.31
C ARG A 33 17.00 16.40 10.20
N ASP A 34 16.14 16.84 11.12
CA ASP A 34 16.40 18.00 11.96
C ASP A 34 17.41 17.70 13.08
N THR A 35 17.42 16.47 13.61
CA THR A 35 18.29 16.08 14.73
C THR A 35 19.66 15.56 14.31
N LYS A 36 19.76 14.86 13.17
CA LYS A 36 20.99 14.17 12.73
C LYS A 36 21.49 14.60 11.36
N GLY A 37 20.65 15.28 10.57
CA GLY A 37 20.97 15.71 9.22
C GLY A 37 20.68 14.65 8.15
N MET A 38 20.86 15.06 6.90
CA MET A 38 20.51 14.25 5.71
C MET A 38 21.46 13.09 5.43
N MET A 39 22.70 13.16 5.92
CA MET A 39 23.72 12.13 5.69
C MET A 39 23.66 10.98 6.72
N ASP A 40 22.78 11.08 7.72
CA ASP A 40 22.59 10.03 8.71
C ASP A 40 21.86 8.82 8.13
N VAL A 41 22.31 7.62 8.51
CA VAL A 41 21.77 6.34 8.03
C VAL A 41 20.29 6.20 8.39
N LEU A 42 19.84 6.72 9.53
CA LEU A 42 18.43 6.64 9.92
C LEU A 42 17.56 7.57 9.08
N THR A 43 18.05 8.75 8.72
CA THR A 43 17.35 9.67 7.82
C THR A 43 17.19 9.04 6.43
N ALA A 44 18.25 8.44 5.89
CA ALA A 44 18.17 7.72 4.61
C ALA A 44 17.25 6.49 4.69
N SER A 45 17.31 5.73 5.78
CA SER A 45 16.44 4.57 6.02
C SER A 45 14.97 4.98 6.13
N ALA A 46 14.68 6.06 6.85
CA ALA A 46 13.33 6.60 6.97
C ALA A 46 12.79 7.07 5.61
N LEU A 47 13.63 7.66 4.76
CA LEU A 47 13.24 8.00 3.40
C LEU A 47 12.89 6.75 2.58
N ALA A 48 13.70 5.70 2.68
CA ALA A 48 13.44 4.44 2.00
C ALA A 48 12.14 3.77 2.47
N THR A 49 11.84 3.81 3.78
CA THR A 49 10.60 3.23 4.31
C THR A 49 9.36 4.01 3.85
N ILE A 50 9.44 5.33 3.68
CA ILE A 50 8.35 6.12 3.07
C ILE A 50 8.02 5.57 1.68
N PHE A 51 9.02 5.41 0.81
CA PHE A 51 8.82 4.91 -0.54
C PHE A 51 8.32 3.46 -0.55
N PHE A 52 8.82 2.63 0.36
CA PHE A 52 8.33 1.26 0.53
C PHE A 52 6.83 1.24 0.84
N PHE A 53 6.39 1.96 1.87
CA PHE A 53 4.98 2.01 2.25
C PHE A 53 4.11 2.64 1.15
N ALA A 54 4.59 3.68 0.47
CA ALA A 54 3.90 4.26 -0.67
C ALA A 54 3.69 3.24 -1.81
N SER A 55 4.72 2.46 -2.14
CA SER A 55 4.65 1.44 -3.18
C SER A 55 3.66 0.32 -2.82
N VAL A 56 3.70 -0.15 -1.57
CA VAL A 56 2.80 -1.18 -1.05
C VAL A 56 1.35 -0.69 -1.07
N ALA A 57 1.10 0.54 -0.62
CA ALA A 57 -0.22 1.15 -0.64
C ALA A 57 -0.79 1.21 -2.06
N LEU A 58 0.02 1.64 -3.03
CA LEU A 58 -0.38 1.73 -4.44
C LEU A 58 -0.74 0.36 -5.01
N VAL A 59 0.13 -0.63 -4.85
CA VAL A 59 -0.08 -1.99 -5.38
C VAL A 59 -1.35 -2.60 -4.78
N LEU A 60 -1.50 -2.54 -3.46
CA LEU A 60 -2.67 -3.09 -2.77
C LEU A 60 -3.96 -2.37 -3.15
N TYR A 61 -3.91 -1.05 -3.34
CA TYR A 61 -5.05 -0.29 -3.83
C TYR A 61 -5.48 -0.77 -5.23
N HIS A 62 -4.53 -0.98 -6.15
CA HIS A 62 -4.83 -1.51 -7.48
C HIS A 62 -5.44 -2.91 -7.42
N ILE A 63 -4.92 -3.80 -6.59
CA ILE A 63 -5.47 -5.16 -6.38
C ILE A 63 -6.89 -5.09 -5.80
N SER A 64 -7.16 -4.13 -4.92
CA SER A 64 -8.45 -3.96 -4.24
C SER A 64 -9.58 -3.47 -5.15
N LYS A 65 -9.28 -2.98 -6.36
CA LYS A 65 -10.30 -2.49 -7.30
C LYS A 65 -11.27 -3.62 -7.64
N PRO A 66 -12.59 -3.35 -7.66
CA PRO A 66 -13.58 -4.34 -8.06
C PRO A 66 -13.27 -4.83 -9.48
N PRO A 67 -13.53 -6.12 -9.78
CA PRO A 67 -13.27 -6.65 -11.11
C PRO A 67 -14.17 -5.95 -12.14
N LEU A 68 -13.62 -5.70 -13.33
CA LEU A 68 -14.35 -5.10 -14.46
C LEU A 68 -15.41 -6.05 -15.02
N HIS A 69 -15.15 -7.35 -14.93
CA HIS A 69 -16.01 -8.42 -15.40
C HIS A 69 -16.30 -9.40 -14.28
N GLU A 70 -17.46 -10.03 -14.33
CA GLU A 70 -17.79 -11.12 -13.42
C GLU A 70 -16.85 -12.28 -13.72
N LEU A 71 -16.04 -12.66 -12.73
CA LEU A 71 -15.15 -13.81 -12.87
C LEU A 71 -16.03 -15.05 -12.77
N LEU A 72 -16.19 -15.73 -13.90
CA LEU A 72 -16.83 -17.04 -13.91
C LEU A 72 -16.00 -18.01 -13.05
N PRO A 73 -16.64 -19.00 -12.41
CA PRO A 73 -15.93 -20.11 -11.80
C PRO A 73 -14.98 -20.75 -12.82
N TRP A 74 -13.82 -21.22 -12.36
CA TRP A 74 -12.86 -21.93 -13.23
C TRP A 74 -13.48 -23.18 -13.88
N ASP A 75 -14.53 -23.74 -13.27
CA ASP A 75 -15.29 -24.89 -13.72
C ASP A 75 -16.46 -24.55 -14.66
N ALA A 76 -16.62 -23.28 -15.06
CA ALA A 76 -17.73 -22.91 -15.92
C ALA A 76 -17.61 -23.60 -17.29
N PRO A 77 -18.69 -24.25 -17.80
CA PRO A 77 -18.65 -24.85 -19.12
C PRO A 77 -18.36 -23.77 -20.18
N GLU A 78 -17.39 -24.04 -21.06
CA GLU A 78 -17.12 -23.17 -22.21
C GLU A 78 -18.35 -23.11 -23.13
N PRO A 79 -18.68 -21.93 -23.68
CA PRO A 79 -19.86 -21.74 -24.54
C PRO A 79 -19.78 -22.50 -25.87
#